data_AF-A0A2E3PB10-F1
#
_entry.id   AF-A0A2E3PB10-F1
#
_cell.length_a   1.000
_cell.length_b   1.000
_cell.length_c   1.000
_cell.angle_alpha   90.00
_cell.angle_beta   90.00
_cell.angle_gamma   90.00
#
_symmetry.space_group_name_H-M   'P 1'
#
loop_
_entity.id
_entity.type
_entity.pdbx_description
1 polymer ?
#
loop_
_entity_poly.entity_id
_entity_poly.type
_entity_poly.pdbx_seq_one_letter_code
_entity_poly.pdbx_strand_id
1 'polypeptide(L)' 'MSYMTLTPLMATLLFVVGCLAGYRYRHVWKAEGPRWQLWLYGLTAAVTFLVLGFVPLTTTG' A
#
# COMPACT_ATOMS: atom_id res chain seq x y z
N MET A 1 -1.98 24.57 -13.13
CA MET A 1 -2.60 23.41 -12.45
C MET A 1 -1.53 22.36 -12.29
N SER A 2 -1.06 22.13 -11.06
CA SER A 2 -0.02 21.14 -10.78
C SER A 2 -0.69 19.76 -10.72
N TYR A 3 -0.49 18.93 -11.73
CA TYR A 3 -1.02 17.56 -11.73
C TYR A 3 -0.18 16.73 -10.75
N MET A 4 -0.80 16.24 -9.66
CA MET A 4 -0.16 15.23 -8.83
C MET A 4 -0.20 13.90 -9.57
N THR A 5 0.94 13.52 -10.16
CA THR A 5 1.12 12.24 -10.83
C THR A 5 2.14 11.39 -10.08
N LEU A 6 1.92 10.07 -10.09
CA LEU A 6 2.88 9.12 -9.53
C LEU A 6 3.90 8.73 -10.59
N THR A 7 5.19 8.76 -10.23
CA THR A 7 6.23 8.15 -11.07
C THR A 7 6.08 6.62 -11.08
N PRO A 8 6.45 5.93 -12.17
CA PRO A 8 6.41 4.46 -12.23
C PRO A 8 7.21 3.81 -11.08
N LEU A 9 8.34 4.42 -10.71
CA LEU A 9 9.15 3.99 -9.58
C LEU A 9 8.39 4.10 -8.25
N MET A 10 7.73 5.22 -7.98
CA MET A 10 6.97 5.34 -6.72
C MET A 10 5.73 4.44 -6.70
N ALA A 11 5.08 4.23 -7.85
CA ALA A 11 3.95 3.32 -7.96
C ALA A 11 4.35 1.87 -7.65
N THR A 12 5.47 1.41 -8.20
CA THR A 12 5.99 0.06 -7.90
C THR A 12 6.38 -0.09 -6.43
N LEU A 13 7.01 0.91 -5.82
CA LEU A 13 7.33 0.89 -4.39
C LEU A 13 6.08 0.81 -3.50
N LEU A 14 5.05 1.63 -3.77
CA LEU A 14 3.79 1.56 -3.03
C LEU A 14 3.12 0.19 -3.19
N PHE A 15 3.19 -0.40 -4.37
CA PHE A 15 2.61 -1.72 -4.63
C PHE A 15 3.31 -2.80 -3.79
N VAL A 16 4.65 -2.80 -3.79
CA VAL A 16 5.46 -3.72 -2.98
C VAL A 16 5.17 -3.55 -1.49
N VAL A 17 5.08 -2.31 -1.00
CA VAL A 17 4.74 -2.02 0.40
C VAL A 17 3.33 -2.52 0.73
N GLY A 18 2.35 -2.29 -0.14
CA GLY A 18 0.98 -2.79 0.04
C GLY A 18 0.91 -4.31 0.11
N CYS A 19 1.65 -5.01 -0.77
CA CYS A 19 1.78 -6.47 -0.72
C CYS A 19 2.45 -6.97 0.57
N LEU A 20 3.53 -6.31 1.01
CA LEU A 20 4.24 -6.67 2.23
C LEU A 20 3.37 -6.44 3.48
N ALA A 21 2.63 -5.33 3.52
CA ALA A 21 1.68 -5.04 4.59
C ALA A 21 0.57 -6.10 4.65
N GLY A 22 0.03 -6.52 3.50
CA GLY A 22 -0.94 -7.62 3.44
C GLY A 22 -0.36 -8.97 3.93
N TYR A 23 0.88 -9.28 3.59
CA TYR A 23 1.57 -10.47 4.10
C TYR A 23 1.73 -10.42 5.63
N ARG A 24 2.17 -9.27 6.16
CA ARG A 24 2.32 -9.06 7.62
C ARG A 24 0.98 -9.13 8.34
N TYR A 25 -0.09 -8.58 7.77
CA TYR A 25 -1.45 -8.72 8.29
C TYR A 25 -1.83 -10.20 8.45
N ARG A 26 -1.64 -11.00 7.41
CA ARG A 26 -1.95 -12.44 7.44
C ARG A 26 -1.06 -13.20 8.43
N HIS A 27 0.20 -12.79 8.59
CA HIS A 27 1.11 -13.37 9.55
C HIS A 27 0.67 -13.08 11.00
N VAL A 28 0.34 -11.83 11.33
CA VAL A 28 -0.16 -11.45 12.67
C VAL A 28 -1.48 -12.15 12.97
N TRP A 29 -2.36 -12.28 11.97
CA TRP A 29 -3.65 -12.96 12.12
C TRP A 29 -3.47 -14.44 12.46
N LYS A 30 -2.56 -15.12 11.76
CA LYS A 30 -2.25 -16.53 12.03
C LYS A 30 -1.47 -16.75 13.32
N ALA A 31 -0.68 -15.76 13.75
CA ALA A 31 0.07 -15.82 15.00
C ALA A 31 -0.79 -15.47 16.23
N GLU A 32 -2.10 -15.25 16.07
CA GLU A 32 -3.01 -14.74 17.11
C GLU A 32 -2.43 -13.51 17.85
N GLY A 33 -1.69 -12.70 17.10
CA GLY A 33 -1.00 -11.54 17.65
C GLY A 33 -1.95 -10.43 18.09
N PRO A 34 -1.40 -9.36 18.70
CA PRO A 34 -2.20 -8.23 19.17
C PRO A 34 -3.10 -7.66 18.07
N ARG A 35 -4.41 -7.60 18.33
CA ARG A 35 -5.43 -7.18 17.35
C ARG A 35 -5.19 -5.77 16.78
N TRP A 36 -4.47 -4.90 17.49
CA TRP A 36 -4.11 -3.56 17.00
C TRP A 36 -3.13 -3.62 15.82
N GLN A 37 -2.23 -4.61 15.77
CA GLN A 37 -1.27 -4.78 14.67
C GLN A 37 -1.99 -5.19 13.38
N LEU A 38 -3.08 -5.94 13.47
CA LEU A 38 -3.94 -6.24 12.32
C LEU A 38 -4.46 -4.95 11.71
N TRP A 39 -5.04 -4.07 12.53
CA TRP A 39 -5.53 -2.79 12.04
C TRP A 39 -4.42 -1.96 11.40
N LEU A 40 -3.24 -1.89 12.01
CA LEU A 40 -2.15 -1.10 11.46
C LEU A 40 -1.69 -1.60 10.08
N TYR A 41 -1.41 -2.91 9.94
CA TYR A 41 -0.99 -3.46 8.65
C TYR A 41 -2.12 -3.43 7.60
N GLY A 42 -3.36 -3.68 8.00
CA GLY A 42 -4.51 -3.63 7.11
C GLY A 42 -4.80 -2.22 6.60
N LEU A 43 -4.74 -1.22 7.48
CA LEU A 43 -4.99 0.19 7.16
C LEU A 43 -3.84 0.75 6.30
N THR A 44 -2.58 0.39 6.59
CA THR A 44 -1.46 0.74 5.70
C THR A 44 -1.64 0.14 4.30
N ALA A 45 -1.98 -1.15 4.19
CA ALA A 45 -2.22 -1.79 2.89
C ALA A 45 -3.37 -1.12 2.13
N ALA A 46 -4.49 -0.84 2.82
CA ALA A 46 -5.64 -0.16 2.24
C ALA A 46 -5.25 1.21 1.68
N VAL A 47 -4.52 2.03 2.44
CA VAL A 47 -4.07 3.36 2.00
C VAL A 47 -3.16 3.26 0.78
N THR A 48 -2.20 2.34 0.76
CA THR A 48 -1.29 2.20 -0.40
C THR A 48 -2.03 1.80 -1.68
N PHE A 49 -3.02 0.91 -1.61
CA PHE A 49 -3.81 0.54 -2.78
C PHE A 49 -4.80 1.62 -3.20
N LEU A 50 -5.32 2.40 -2.25
CA LEU A 50 -6.18 3.54 -2.54
C LEU A 50 -5.39 4.63 -3.28
N VAL A 51 -4.17 4.94 -2.84
CA VAL A 51 -3.29 5.87 -3.56
C VAL A 51 -2.99 5.36 -4.98
N LEU A 52 -2.66 4.08 -5.14
CA LEU A 52 -2.41 3.51 -6.47
C LEU A 52 -3.63 3.49 -7.38
N GLY A 53 -4.84 3.27 -6.83
CA GLY A 53 -6.07 3.20 -7.61
C GLY A 53 -6.60 4.57 -8.04
N PHE A 54 -6.34 5.63 -7.25
CA PHE A 54 -6.92 6.95 -7.47
C PHE A 54 -5.93 8.01 -7.98
N VAL A 55 -4.62 7.80 -7.84
CA VAL A 55 -3.61 8.75 -8.32
C VAL A 55 -3.11 8.33 -9.72
N PRO A 56 -3.22 9.20 -10.73
CA PRO A 56 -2.80 8.89 -12.08
C PRO A 56 -1.28 8.68 -12.17
N LEU A 57 -0.87 7.69 -12.96
CA LEU A 57 0.53 7.42 -13.25
C LEU A 57 1.04 8.35 -14.34
N THR A 58 2.25 8.88 -14.17
CA THR A 58 2.95 9.57 -15.25
C THR A 58 3.53 8.55 -16.22
N THR A 59 3.21 8.70 -17.51
CA THR A 59 3.61 7.78 -18.58
C THR A 59 4.78 8.31 -19.40
N THR A 60 5.47 9.34 -18.91
CA THR A 60 6.66 9.91 -19.56
C THR A 60 7.81 8.91 -19.48
N GLY A 61 7.83 7.99 -20.45
CA GLY A 61 8.99 7.17 -20.81
C GLY A 61 9.92 7.91 -21.75
#